data_AF-A0A953DGU9-F1
#
_entry.id   AF-A0A953DGU9-F1
#
_cell.length_a   1.000
_cell.length_b   1.000
_cell.length_c   1.000
_cell.angle_alpha   90.00
_cell.angle_beta   90.00
_cell.angle_gamma   90.00
#
_symmetry.space_group_name_H-M   'P 1'
#
loop_
_entity.id
_entity.type
_entity.pdbx_description
1 polymer ?
#
loop_
_entity_poly.entity_id
_entity_poly.type
_entity_poly.pdbx_seq_one_letter_code
_entity_poly.pdbx_strand_id
1 'polypeptide(L)'
;MILTGRVESAQVGMFGDSIDLVVVDREVLTPRGERPQYHVKLIGGWPGLEELRALQREVKAGRKSQEELLQMAQRLQLPEQDRAVTLVVIDKRTKGFLQLVAELAR
;
A
#
# COMPACT_ATOMS: atom_id res chain seq x y z
N MET A 1 4.99 10.71 -10.26
CA MET A 1 6.35 10.22 -9.95
C MET A 1 6.30 8.71 -9.99
N ILE A 2 7.34 8.04 -10.51
CA ILE A 2 7.44 6.57 -10.47
C ILE A 2 8.40 6.20 -9.34
N LEU A 3 8.05 5.18 -8.58
CA LEU A 3 8.91 4.54 -7.58
C LEU A 3 9.08 3.07 -7.96
N THR A 4 10.30 2.71 -8.36
CA THR A 4 10.68 1.32 -8.61
C THR A 4 11.44 0.82 -7.41
N GLY A 5 10.93 -0.21 -6.75
CA GLY A 5 11.50 -0.64 -5.49
C GLY A 5 11.26 -2.10 -5.17
N ARG A 6 11.85 -2.52 -4.06
CA ARG A 6 11.66 -3.85 -3.48
C ARG A 6 10.77 -3.71 -2.25
N VAL A 7 9.73 -4.53 -2.16
CA VAL A 7 8.88 -4.60 -0.96
C VAL A 7 9.69 -5.17 0.20
N GLU A 8 9.75 -4.44 1.29
CA GLU A 8 10.36 -4.87 2.55
C GLU A 8 9.30 -5.45 3.49
N SER A 9 8.13 -4.81 3.55
CA SER A 9 6.97 -5.31 4.27
C SER A 9 5.68 -4.84 3.63
N ALA A 10 4.62 -5.60 3.85
CA ALA A 10 3.28 -5.29 3.39
C ALA A 10 2.25 -5.70 4.44
N GLN A 11 1.25 -4.87 4.65
CA GLN A 11 0.12 -5.17 5.53
C GLN A 11 -1.14 -4.48 5.03
N VAL A 12 -2.33 -5.03 5.34
CA VAL A 12 -3.57 -4.29 5.09
C VAL A 12 -3.62 -3.07 6.00
N GLY A 13 -3.97 -1.91 5.44
CA GLY A 13 -4.12 -0.70 6.22
C GLY A 13 -5.20 -0.83 7.29
N MET A 14 -5.01 -0.15 8.41
CA MET A 14 -5.89 -0.26 9.60
C MET A 14 -7.39 -0.07 9.28
N PHE A 15 -7.72 0.72 8.27
CA PHE A 15 -9.09 1.00 7.87
C PHE A 15 -9.65 0.05 6.81
N GLY A 16 -8.89 -0.97 6.38
CA GLY A 16 -9.29 -1.86 5.29
C GLY A 16 -9.52 -1.12 3.97
N ASP A 17 -8.76 -0.05 3.71
CA ASP A 17 -8.93 0.77 2.51
C ASP A 17 -7.66 0.89 1.65
N SER A 18 -6.59 0.22 2.07
CA SER A 18 -5.27 0.24 1.43
C SER A 18 -4.45 -1.00 1.77
N ILE A 19 -3.32 -1.10 1.09
CA ILE A 19 -2.18 -1.88 1.55
C ILE A 19 -1.07 -0.89 1.94
N ASP A 20 -0.58 -0.99 3.17
CA ASP A 20 0.56 -0.22 3.64
C ASP A 20 1.83 -1.03 3.34
N LEU A 21 2.75 -0.43 2.60
CA LEU A 21 4.01 -1.01 2.17
C LEU A 21 5.18 -0.23 2.75
N VAL A 22 6.27 -0.95 3.01
CA VAL A 22 7.60 -0.35 3.07
C VAL A 22 8.36 -0.78 1.83
N VAL A 23 8.87 0.19 1.08
CA VAL A 23 9.54 -0.05 -0.20
C VAL A 23 10.94 0.54 -0.16
N VAL A 24 11.94 -0.29 -0.48
CA VAL A 24 13.33 0.15 -0.67
C VAL A 24 13.52 0.57 -2.12
N ASP A 25 13.90 1.82 -2.35
CA ASP A 25 14.10 2.36 -3.69
C ASP A 25 15.30 1.71 -4.39
N ARG A 26 15.09 1.28 -5.65
CA ARG A 26 16.12 0.62 -6.45
C ARG A 26 16.92 1.57 -7.34
N GLU A 27 16.46 2.80 -7.52
CA GLU A 27 17.03 3.78 -8.45
C GLU A 27 17.77 4.91 -7.73
N VAL A 28 17.35 5.26 -6.51
CA VAL A 28 17.92 6.38 -5.75
C VAL A 28 18.91 5.91 -4.69
N LEU A 29 20.00 6.67 -4.52
CA LEU A 29 20.92 6.56 -3.39
C LEU A 29 20.86 7.85 -2.56
N THR A 30 20.90 7.72 -1.24
CA THR A 30 21.09 8.86 -0.34
C THR A 30 22.52 9.41 -0.49
N PRO A 31 22.82 10.63 0.00
CA PRO A 31 24.19 11.16 0.01
C PRO A 31 25.20 10.27 0.76
N ARG A 32 24.72 9.35 1.60
CA ARG A 32 25.53 8.37 2.34
C ARG A 32 25.71 7.04 1.60
N GLY A 33 25.16 6.90 0.40
CA GLY A 33 25.23 5.68 -0.40
C GLY A 33 24.21 4.60 -0.01
N GLU A 34 23.21 4.93 0.81
CA GLU A 34 22.16 3.99 1.24
C GLU A 34 20.95 4.07 0.31
N ARG A 35 20.16 3.00 0.23
CA ARG A 35 18.89 3.02 -0.50
C ARG A 35 17.79 3.57 0.40
N PRO A 36 17.06 4.63 0.02
CA PRO A 36 16.01 5.18 0.86
C PRO A 36 14.84 4.20 0.96
N GLN A 37 14.23 4.16 2.14
CA GLN A 37 12.99 3.44 2.41
C GLN A 37 11.82 4.41 2.39
N TYR A 38 10.71 3.99 1.79
CA TYR A 38 9.48 4.77 1.73
C TYR A 38 8.31 3.99 2.30
N HIS A 39 7.53 4.65 3.15
CA HIS A 39 6.21 4.17 3.53
C HIS A 39 5.22 4.53 2.43
N VAL A 40 4.59 3.52 1.83
CA VAL A 40 3.67 3.70 0.70
C VAL A 40 2.29 3.16 1.04
N LYS A 41 1.27 4.00 0.95
CA LYS A 41 -0.14 3.61 0.99
C LYS A 41 -0.60 3.30 -0.43
N LEU A 42 -0.74 2.01 -0.74
CA LEU A 42 -1.27 1.54 -2.01
C LEU A 42 -2.80 1.64 -1.99
N ILE A 43 -3.38 2.42 -2.90
CA ILE A 43 -4.83 2.68 -2.94
C ILE A 43 -5.54 2.04 -4.14
N GLY A 44 -4.79 1.46 -5.08
CA GLY A 44 -5.34 0.85 -6.28
C GLY A 44 -4.31 0.04 -7.07
N GLY A 45 -4.81 -0.70 -8.06
CA GLY A 45 -3.99 -1.55 -8.95
C GLY A 45 -3.58 -2.91 -8.38
N TRP A 46 -3.91 -3.20 -7.11
CA TRP A 46 -3.61 -4.50 -6.49
C TRP A 46 -4.84 -5.43 -6.49
N PRO A 47 -4.68 -6.73 -6.82
CA PRO A 47 -5.78 -7.69 -6.81
C PRO A 47 -6.49 -7.76 -5.46
N GLY A 48 -7.83 -7.68 -5.45
CA GLY A 48 -8.65 -7.75 -4.24
C GLY A 48 -8.77 -6.44 -3.44
N LEU A 49 -7.98 -5.41 -3.77
CA LEU A 49 -7.98 -4.14 -3.02
C LEU A 49 -9.22 -3.29 -3.32
N GLU A 50 -9.71 -3.31 -4.55
CA GLU A 50 -10.92 -2.55 -4.92
C GLU A 50 -12.16 -3.12 -4.21
N GLU A 51 -12.24 -4.44 -4.12
CA GLU A 51 -13.30 -5.15 -3.42
C GLU A 51 -13.23 -4.92 -1.91
N LEU A 52 -12.03 -4.91 -1.32
CA LEU A 52 -11.85 -4.56 0.08
C LEU A 52 -12.32 -3.12 0.36
N ARG A 53 -11.99 -2.18 -0.52
CA ARG A 53 -12.45 -0.78 -0.42
C ARG A 53 -13.96 -0.66 -0.61
N ALA A 54 -14.56 -1.44 -1.50
CA ALA A 54 -16.01 -1.48 -1.68
C ALA A 54 -16.70 -1.99 -0.41
N LEU A 55 -16.21 -3.10 0.15
CA LEU A 55 -16.68 -3.65 1.41
C LEU A 55 -16.57 -2.64 2.55
N GLN A 56 -15.47 -1.91 2.64
CA GLN A 56 -15.30 -0.88 3.65
C GLN A 56 -16.34 0.25 3.55
N ARG A 57 -16.72 0.65 2.34
CA ARG A 57 -17.80 1.63 2.12
C ARG A 57 -19.14 1.08 2.60
N GLU A 58 -19.41 -0.21 2.37
CA GLU A 58 -20.63 -0.87 2.83
C GLU A 58 -20.68 -0.99 4.35
N VAL A 59 -19.55 -1.26 5.01
CA VAL A 59 -19.44 -1.24 6.48
C VAL A 59 -19.71 0.16 7.02
N LYS A 60 -19.10 1.21 6.43
CA LYS A 60 -19.38 2.61 6.82
C LYS A 60 -20.83 3.02 6.61
N ALA A 61 -21.50 2.46 5.60
CA ALA A 61 -22.92 2.67 5.34
C ALA A 61 -23.84 1.84 6.24
N GLY A 62 -23.29 1.03 7.17
CA GLY A 62 -24.05 0.15 8.06
C GLY A 62 -24.71 -1.03 7.37
N ARG A 63 -24.31 -1.36 6.13
CA ARG A 63 -24.88 -2.46 5.33
C ARG A 63 -24.19 -3.81 5.57
N LYS A 64 -22.95 -3.78 6.06
CA LYS A 64 -22.11 -4.95 6.34
C LYS A 64 -21.39 -4.80 7.67
N SER A 65 -20.93 -5.91 8.21
CA SER A 65 -20.25 -5.94 9.51
C SER A 65 -18.75 -5.65 9.40
N GLN A 66 -18.17 -5.15 10.48
CA GLN A 66 -16.72 -5.00 10.60
C GLN A 66 -15.99 -6.36 10.51
N GLU A 67 -16.64 -7.44 10.94
CA GLU A 67 -16.08 -8.80 10.88
C GLU A 67 -15.89 -9.27 9.43
N GLU A 68 -16.83 -8.98 8.54
CA GLU A 68 -16.70 -9.29 7.11
C GLU A 68 -15.49 -8.56 6.50
N LEU A 69 -15.28 -7.29 6.86
CA LEU A 69 -14.12 -6.52 6.41
C LEU A 69 -12.81 -7.14 6.89
N LEU A 70 -12.75 -7.59 8.14
CA LEU A 70 -11.57 -8.26 8.70
C LEU A 70 -11.30 -9.60 8.03
N GLN A 71 -12.34 -10.41 7.77
CA GLN A 71 -12.19 -11.68 7.05
C GLN A 71 -11.68 -11.46 5.62
N MET A 72 -12.16 -10.43 4.94
CA MET A 72 -11.68 -10.09 3.62
C MET A 72 -10.24 -9.59 3.65
N ALA A 73 -9.89 -8.73 4.61
CA ALA A 73 -8.53 -8.25 4.80
C ALA A 73 -7.54 -9.41 5.02
N GLN A 74 -7.92 -10.43 5.79
CA GLN A 74 -7.09 -11.62 6.02
C GLN A 74 -6.92 -12.49 4.78
N ARG A 75 -7.87 -12.47 3.85
CA ARG A 75 -7.82 -13.23 2.58
C ARG A 75 -7.09 -12.48 1.47
N LEU A 76 -6.85 -11.18 1.64
CA LEU A 76 -6.15 -10.38 0.65
C LEU A 76 -4.71 -10.88 0.55
N GLN A 77 -4.31 -11.33 -0.65
CA GLN A 77 -2.93 -11.68 -0.90
C GLN A 77 -2.10 -10.40 -0.90
N LEU A 78 -1.18 -10.27 0.05
CA LEU A 78 -0.32 -9.11 0.14
C LEU A 78 0.91 -9.27 -0.78
N PRO A 79 1.53 -8.16 -1.22
CA PRO A 79 2.81 -8.24 -1.91
C PRO A 79 3.84 -8.99 -1.05
N GLU A 80 4.48 -10.00 -1.65
CA GLU A 80 5.52 -10.76 -0.97
C GLU A 80 6.72 -9.87 -0.63
N GLN A 81 7.38 -10.20 0.48
CA GLN A 81 8.68 -9.62 0.80
C GLN A 81 9.65 -9.90 -0.35
N ASP A 82 10.52 -8.94 -0.63
CA ASP A 82 11.50 -8.96 -1.71
C ASP A 82 10.95 -8.91 -3.14
N ARG A 83 9.62 -8.84 -3.31
CA ARG A 83 9.00 -8.62 -4.60
C ARG A 83 9.39 -7.25 -5.16
N ALA A 84 9.83 -7.21 -6.41
CA ALA A 84 10.01 -5.97 -7.14
C ALA A 84 8.63 -5.40 -7.55
N VAL A 85 8.43 -4.12 -7.27
CA VAL A 85 7.20 -3.38 -7.59
C VAL A 85 7.54 -2.06 -8.25
N THR A 86 6.69 -1.66 -9.19
CA THR A 86 6.71 -0.33 -9.80
C THR A 86 5.43 0.37 -9.40
N LEU A 87 5.57 1.54 -8.80
CA LEU A 87 4.48 2.27 -8.17
C LEU A 87 4.34 3.65 -8.80
N VAL A 88 3.11 4.01 -9.16
CA VAL A 88 2.77 5.36 -9.61
C VAL A 88 2.37 6.17 -8.39
N VAL A 89 3.26 7.05 -7.93
CA VAL A 89 3.02 7.94 -6.79
C VAL A 89 2.11 9.09 -7.22
N ILE A 90 0.96 9.16 -6.57
CA ILE A 90 -0.14 10.11 -6.81
C ILE A 90 -0.04 11.31 -5.86
N ASP A 91 0.27 11.05 -4.59
CA ASP A 91 0.33 12.08 -3.55
C ASP A 91 1.53 11.83 -2.61
N LYS A 92 2.04 12.91 -1.99
CA LYS A 92 3.14 12.88 -1.04
C LYS A 92 2.72 13.62 0.22
N ARG A 93 2.74 12.93 1.35
CA ARG A 93 2.32 13.48 2.64
C ARG A 93 3.49 13.44 3.61
N THR A 94 3.66 14.54 4.35
CA THR A 94 4.69 14.67 5.37
C THR A 94 3.99 14.80 6.73
N LYS A 95 3.90 13.71 7.48
CA LYS A 95 3.34 13.69 8.84
C LYS A 95 4.35 13.06 9.81
N GLY A 96 5.46 13.75 10.03
CA GLY A 96 6.59 13.23 10.82
C GLY A 96 7.52 12.30 10.02
N PHE A 97 6.99 11.56 9.05
CA PHE A 97 7.73 10.81 8.03
C PHE A 97 7.11 11.04 6.64
N LEU A 98 7.87 10.71 5.59
CA LEU A 98 7.38 10.76 4.21
C LEU A 98 6.51 9.53 3.93
N GLN A 99 5.22 9.77 3.72
CA GLN A 99 4.27 8.76 3.27
C GLN A 99 3.88 9.07 1.82
N LEU A 100 4.06 8.09 0.94
CA LEU A 100 3.66 8.15 -0.46
C LEU A 100 2.28 7.51 -0.61
N VAL A 101 1.40 8.09 -1.41
CA VAL A 101 0.16 7.44 -1.83
C VAL A 101 0.34 7.03 -3.28
N ALA A 102 0.12 5.76 -3.58
CA ALA A 102 0.44 5.23 -4.89
C ALA A 102 -0.58 4.19 -5.37
N GLU A 103 -0.48 3.90 -6.66
CA GLU A 103 -1.12 2.75 -7.32
C GLU A 103 -0.05 1.85 -7.93
N LEU A 104 -0.36 0.56 -8.09
CA LEU A 104 0.54 -0.36 -8.78
C LEU A 104 0.57 0.03 -10.27
N ALA A 105 1.76 0.21 -10.83
CA ALA A 105 1.91 0.38 -12.27
C ALA A 105 1.51 -0.93 -12.97
N ARG A 106 0.61 -0.83 -13.96
CA ARG A 106 0.15 -1.97 -14.78
C ARG A 106 1.18 -2.34 -15.83
#